data_AF-A0A644Z918-F1
#
_entry.id   AF-A0A644Z918-F1
#
_cell.length_a   1.000
_cell.length_b   1.000
_cell.length_c   1.000
_cell.angle_alpha   90.00
_cell.angle_beta   90.00
_cell.angle_gamma   90.00
#
_symmetry.space_group_name_H-M   'P 1'
#
loop_
_entity.id
_entity.type
_entity.pdbx_description
1 polymer ?
#
loop_
_entity_poly.entity_id
_entity_poly.type
_entity_poly.pdbx_seq_one_letter_code
_entity_poly.pdbx_strand_id
1 'polypeptide(L)'
;MPMQDGTSCWSAEGITCYSTYCFIKQYFGEAYAEERYLKQWRQGWDTYRNAFYIQHPEYLEKLSAGDVSNILGAFVSMRLYDIMPLMMLKGEAALGGTEVFQKKLSQLYMTHLGQPIPYEDFLTATGLTKEAMELA
;
A
#
# COMPACT_ATOMS: atom_id res chain seq x y z
N MET A 1 -2.21 2.41 15.30
CA MET A 1 -2.00 2.90 13.90
C MET A 1 -1.02 1.98 13.19
N PRO A 2 -1.18 1.72 11.88
CA PRO A 2 -0.20 0.95 11.11
C PRO A 2 1.22 1.49 11.30
N MET A 3 2.16 0.60 11.63
CA MET A 3 3.55 0.93 11.94
C MET A 3 4.43 0.56 10.76
N GLN A 4 5.12 1.55 10.19
CA GLN A 4 6.11 1.32 9.14
C GLN A 4 7.34 0.59 9.72
N ASP A 5 7.78 -0.45 9.03
CA ASP A 5 8.97 -1.23 9.41
C ASP A 5 10.19 -0.94 8.48
N GLY A 6 10.02 -0.05 7.50
CA GLY A 6 11.05 0.31 6.52
C GLY A 6 11.22 -0.69 5.36
N THR A 7 10.64 -1.89 5.44
CA THR A 7 10.84 -3.01 4.50
C THR A 7 9.57 -3.39 3.75
N SER A 8 8.41 -3.37 4.41
CA SER A 8 7.08 -3.60 3.83
C SER A 8 6.40 -2.29 3.48
N CYS A 9 5.44 -2.32 2.56
CA CYS A 9 4.66 -1.13 2.18
C CYS A 9 3.62 -0.75 3.26
N TRP A 10 3.51 -1.55 4.33
CA TRP A 10 2.53 -1.41 5.40
C TRP A 10 2.60 -0.02 6.03
N SER A 11 1.49 0.71 5.98
CA SER A 11 1.46 2.11 6.38
C SER A 11 0.06 2.64 6.62
N ALA A 12 -0.03 3.69 7.42
CA ALA A 12 -1.29 4.37 7.70
C ALA A 12 -1.85 5.02 6.43
N GLU A 13 -0.97 5.66 5.65
CA GLU A 13 -1.33 6.29 4.37
C GLU A 13 -1.90 5.28 3.37
N GLY A 14 -1.30 4.10 3.24
CA GLY A 14 -1.82 3.07 2.33
C GLY A 14 -3.24 2.63 2.68
N ILE A 15 -3.55 2.49 3.98
CA ILE A 15 -4.90 2.17 4.44
C ILE A 15 -5.85 3.35 4.25
N THR A 16 -5.39 4.58 4.50
CA THR A 16 -6.17 5.81 4.25
C THR A 16 -6.52 5.94 2.76
N CYS A 17 -5.58 5.72 1.85
CA CYS A 17 -5.79 5.72 0.41
C CYS A 17 -6.81 4.65 -0.01
N TYR A 18 -6.63 3.40 0.45
CA TYR A 18 -7.55 2.30 0.18
C TYR A 18 -8.98 2.60 0.68
N SER A 19 -9.11 3.00 1.94
CA SER A 19 -10.42 3.30 2.55
C SER A 19 -11.11 4.50 1.90
N THR A 20 -10.35 5.53 1.52
CA THR A 20 -10.86 6.67 0.73
C THR A 20 -11.37 6.19 -0.63
N TYR A 21 -10.62 5.33 -1.32
CA TYR A 21 -11.08 4.74 -2.57
C TYR A 21 -12.38 3.96 -2.40
N CYS A 22 -12.50 3.10 -1.38
CA CYS A 22 -13.74 2.38 -1.10
C CYS A 22 -14.93 3.33 -0.87
N PHE A 23 -14.72 4.39 -0.07
CA PHE A 23 -15.73 5.40 0.19
C PHE A 23 -16.16 6.14 -1.09
N ILE A 24 -15.18 6.58 -1.90
CA ILE A 24 -15.44 7.27 -3.17
C ILE A 24 -16.14 6.35 -4.16
N LYS A 25 -15.73 5.08 -4.27
CA LYS A 25 -16.38 4.06 -5.10
C LYS A 25 -17.84 3.86 -4.69
N GLN A 26 -18.11 3.81 -3.39
CA GLN A 26 -19.48 3.65 -2.87
C GLN A 26 -20.35 4.87 -3.17
N TYR A 27 -19.81 6.08 -3.02
CA TYR A 27 -20.60 7.32 -3.10
C TYR A 27 -20.73 7.88 -4.53
N PHE A 28 -19.66 7.80 -5.32
CA PHE A 28 -19.58 8.37 -6.68
C PHE A 28 -19.57 7.31 -7.78
N GLY A 29 -19.55 6.03 -7.43
CA GLY A 29 -19.53 4.91 -8.37
C GLY A 29 -18.12 4.47 -8.77
N GLU A 30 -18.04 3.23 -9.25
CA GLU A 30 -16.78 2.56 -9.58
C GLU A 30 -15.99 3.28 -10.67
N ALA A 31 -16.62 3.62 -11.79
CA ALA A 31 -15.94 4.31 -12.90
C ALA A 31 -15.26 5.62 -12.47
N TYR A 32 -15.89 6.38 -11.57
CA TYR A 32 -15.30 7.61 -11.02
C TYR A 32 -14.08 7.29 -10.14
N ALA A 33 -14.20 6.31 -9.25
CA ALA A 33 -13.12 5.91 -8.36
C ALA A 33 -11.92 5.32 -9.13
N GLU A 34 -12.17 4.51 -10.17
CA GLU A 34 -11.12 3.92 -11.00
C GLU A 34 -10.31 4.98 -11.75
N GLU A 35 -10.97 5.94 -12.40
CA GLU A 35 -10.28 7.00 -13.14
C GLU A 35 -9.48 7.92 -12.21
N ARG A 36 -9.97 8.17 -11.00
CA ARG A 36 -9.34 9.10 -10.04
C ARG A 36 -8.24 8.49 -9.18
N TYR A 37 -8.31 7.20 -8.88
CA TYR A 37 -7.39 6.56 -7.93
C TYR A 37 -6.63 5.41 -8.57
N LEU A 38 -7.32 4.38 -9.07
CA LEU A 38 -6.64 3.17 -9.56
C LEU A 38 -5.68 3.47 -10.70
N LYS A 39 -6.05 4.36 -11.61
CA LYS A 39 -5.19 4.77 -12.73
C LYS A 39 -3.87 5.38 -12.24
N GLN A 40 -3.94 6.29 -11.27
CA GLN A 40 -2.78 6.93 -10.68
C GLN A 40 -1.91 5.90 -9.94
N TRP A 41 -2.52 5.06 -9.12
CA TRP A 41 -1.77 4.06 -8.35
C TRP A 41 -1.06 3.05 -9.25
N ARG A 42 -1.72 2.59 -10.32
CA ARG A 42 -1.10 1.69 -11.31
C ARG A 42 0.06 2.37 -12.02
N GLN A 43 -0.07 3.65 -12.38
CA GLN A 43 1.03 4.42 -12.95
C GLN A 43 2.20 4.57 -11.96
N GLY A 44 1.92 4.78 -10.68
CA GLY A 44 2.92 4.80 -9.61
C GLY A 44 3.65 3.46 -9.47
N TRP A 45 2.92 2.34 -9.48
CA TRP A 45 3.51 1.00 -9.50
C TRP A 45 4.38 0.76 -10.73
N ASP A 46 3.89 1.12 -11.92
CA ASP A 46 4.65 0.98 -13.17
C ASP A 46 5.93 1.83 -13.15
N THR A 47 5.86 3.04 -12.61
CA THR A 47 7.03 3.91 -12.46
C THR A 47 8.03 3.31 -11.49
N TYR A 48 7.56 2.83 -10.33
CA TYR A 48 8.40 2.23 -9.29
C TYR A 48 9.11 0.98 -9.80
N ARG A 49 8.37 -0.01 -10.33
CA ARG A 49 8.95 -1.30 -10.73
C ARG A 49 9.94 -1.18 -11.89
N ASN A 50 9.73 -0.19 -12.76
CA ASN A 50 10.62 0.08 -13.89
C ASN A 50 11.71 1.10 -13.56
N ALA A 51 11.76 1.65 -12.34
CA ALA A 51 12.77 2.64 -11.97
C ALA A 51 14.17 2.01 -12.02
N PHE A 52 15.11 2.73 -12.65
CA PHE A 52 16.49 2.26 -12.83
C PHE A 52 17.13 1.86 -11.49
N TYR A 53 16.98 2.69 -10.45
CA TYR A 53 17.59 2.43 -9.13
C TYR A 53 16.88 1.37 -8.29
N ILE A 54 15.69 0.90 -8.70
CA ILE A 54 15.08 -0.32 -8.12
C ILE A 54 15.74 -1.57 -8.71
N GLN A 55 16.07 -1.55 -10.00
CA GLN A 55 16.71 -2.66 -10.70
C GLN A 55 18.24 -2.70 -10.49
N HIS A 56 18.85 -1.53 -10.29
CA HIS A 56 20.29 -1.33 -10.16
C HIS A 56 20.63 -0.45 -8.94
N PRO A 57 20.29 -0.90 -7.71
CA PRO A 57 20.50 -0.11 -6.49
C PRO A 57 21.97 0.21 -6.23
N GLU A 58 22.91 -0.58 -6.74
CA GLU A 58 24.36 -0.34 -6.64
C GLU A 58 24.81 0.99 -7.28
N TYR A 59 24.01 1.56 -8.18
CA TYR A 59 24.31 2.86 -8.78
C TYR A 59 23.96 4.04 -7.87
N LEU A 60 23.23 3.83 -6.77
CA LEU A 60 22.97 4.88 -5.79
C LEU A 60 24.27 5.36 -5.12
N GLU A 61 25.27 4.48 -4.97
CA GLU A 61 26.58 4.82 -4.39
C GLU A 61 27.38 5.82 -5.24
N LYS A 62 27.00 6.00 -6.51
CA LYS A 62 27.65 6.92 -7.45
C LYS A 62 27.05 8.33 -7.42
N LEU A 63 26.00 8.55 -6.63
CA LEU A 63 25.27 9.80 -6.57
C LEU A 63 25.64 10.62 -5.33
N SER A 64 25.23 11.89 -5.34
CA SER A 64 25.29 12.71 -4.14
C SER A 64 24.30 12.21 -3.08
N ALA A 65 24.59 12.45 -1.80
CA ALA A 65 23.65 12.11 -0.72
C ALA A 65 22.27 12.78 -0.89
N GLY A 66 22.23 13.99 -1.46
CA GLY A 66 20.97 14.69 -1.76
C GLY A 66 20.15 13.99 -2.84
N ASP A 67 20.80 13.54 -3.92
CA ASP A 67 20.11 12.81 -5.00
C ASP A 67 19.58 11.47 -4.50
N VAL A 68 20.39 10.72 -3.73
CA VAL A 68 19.96 9.46 -3.10
C VAL A 68 18.74 9.71 -2.22
N SER A 69 18.77 10.74 -1.37
CA SER A 69 17.65 11.08 -0.50
C SER A 69 16.37 11.40 -1.28
N ASN A 70 16.47 12.16 -2.37
CA ASN A 70 15.34 12.49 -3.24
C ASN A 70 14.75 11.24 -3.92
N ILE A 71 15.60 10.37 -4.45
CA ILE A 71 15.18 9.12 -5.11
C ILE A 71 14.47 8.20 -4.11
N LEU A 72 15.10 7.95 -2.96
CA LEU A 72 14.51 7.09 -1.93
C LEU A 72 13.22 7.70 -1.37
N GLY A 73 13.15 9.02 -1.22
CA GLY A 73 11.94 9.73 -0.83
C GLY A 73 10.79 9.53 -1.83
N ALA A 74 11.07 9.62 -3.13
CA ALA A 74 10.09 9.33 -4.17
C ALA A 74 9.60 7.87 -4.11
N PHE A 75 10.51 6.92 -3.89
CA PHE A 75 10.16 5.50 -3.73
C PHE A 75 9.30 5.25 -2.49
N VAL A 76 9.64 5.86 -1.36
CA VAL A 76 8.80 5.80 -0.15
C VAL A 76 7.42 6.36 -0.47
N SER A 77 7.32 7.53 -1.10
CA SER A 77 6.02 8.13 -1.47
C SER A 77 5.16 7.17 -2.30
N MET A 78 5.71 6.59 -3.37
CA MET A 78 4.98 5.61 -4.20
C MET A 78 4.56 4.38 -3.39
N ARG A 79 5.42 3.88 -2.50
CA ARG A 79 5.08 2.73 -1.64
C ARG A 79 3.89 3.01 -0.73
N LEU A 80 3.81 4.22 -0.16
CA LEU A 80 2.75 4.63 0.76
C LEU A 80 1.43 4.92 0.04
N TYR A 81 1.48 5.70 -1.03
CA TYR A 81 0.28 6.30 -1.63
C TYR A 81 -0.26 5.54 -2.86
N ASP A 82 0.58 4.75 -3.53
CA ASP A 82 0.22 4.04 -4.77
C ASP A 82 0.25 2.52 -4.59
N ILE A 83 1.35 1.97 -4.09
CA ILE A 83 1.58 0.52 -4.07
C ILE A 83 0.80 -0.15 -2.94
N MET A 84 0.90 0.37 -1.71
CA MET A 84 0.17 -0.21 -0.58
C MET A 84 -1.35 -0.30 -0.82
N PRO A 85 -2.06 0.74 -1.30
CA PRO A 85 -3.49 0.60 -1.57
C PRO A 85 -3.81 -0.39 -2.71
N LEU A 86 -2.93 -0.56 -3.71
CA LEU A 86 -3.08 -1.64 -4.69
C LEU A 86 -2.92 -3.03 -4.07
N MET A 87 -1.93 -3.21 -3.18
CA MET A 87 -1.75 -4.45 -2.43
C MET A 87 -2.96 -4.76 -1.55
N MET A 88 -3.55 -3.73 -0.92
CA MET A 88 -4.80 -3.86 -0.16
C MET A 88 -5.94 -4.37 -1.03
N LEU A 89 -6.13 -3.85 -2.25
CA LEU A 89 -7.15 -4.34 -3.18
C LEU A 89 -6.92 -5.79 -3.61
N LYS A 90 -5.66 -6.21 -3.76
CA LYS A 90 -5.35 -7.61 -4.03
C LYS A 90 -5.69 -8.51 -2.84
N GLY A 91 -5.35 -8.08 -1.62
CA GLY A 91 -5.74 -8.76 -0.39
C GLY A 91 -7.26 -8.82 -0.19
N GLU A 92 -7.98 -7.76 -0.54
CA GLU A 92 -9.44 -7.71 -0.55
C GLU A 92 -10.01 -8.80 -1.45
N ALA A 93 -9.54 -8.89 -2.69
CA ALA A 93 -9.99 -9.89 -3.65
C ALA A 93 -9.70 -11.31 -3.16
N ALA A 94 -8.52 -11.54 -2.58
CA ALA A 94 -8.12 -12.84 -2.03
C ALA A 94 -9.01 -13.28 -0.84
N LEU A 95 -9.59 -12.34 -0.10
CA LEU A 95 -10.50 -12.61 1.03
C LEU A 95 -11.98 -12.70 0.65
N GLY A 96 -12.32 -12.53 -0.64
CA GLY A 96 -13.70 -12.63 -1.12
C GLY A 96 -14.46 -11.29 -1.11
N GLY A 97 -13.76 -10.16 -1.09
CA GLY A 97 -14.34 -8.84 -1.35
C GLY A 97 -14.36 -7.86 -0.17
N THR A 98 -14.81 -6.65 -0.47
CA THR A 98 -14.70 -5.47 0.39
C THR A 98 -15.25 -5.67 1.80
N GLU A 99 -16.43 -6.28 1.94
CA GLU A 99 -17.11 -6.44 3.23
C GLU A 99 -16.31 -7.34 4.20
N VAL A 100 -15.82 -8.49 3.71
CA VAL A 100 -15.02 -9.44 4.51
C VAL A 100 -13.73 -8.77 4.96
N PHE A 101 -13.07 -8.05 4.04
CA PHE A 101 -11.80 -7.40 4.33
C PHE A 101 -11.95 -6.23 5.31
N GLN A 102 -12.95 -5.36 5.10
CA GLN A 102 -13.23 -4.25 6.01
C GLN A 102 -13.63 -4.73 7.42
N LYS A 103 -14.37 -5.83 7.54
CA LYS A 103 -14.67 -6.43 8.84
C LYS A 103 -13.41 -6.87 9.59
N LYS A 104 -12.49 -7.54 8.91
CA LYS A 104 -11.19 -7.95 9.48
C LYS A 104 -10.34 -6.76 9.88
N LEU A 105 -10.28 -5.72 9.04
CA LEU A 105 -9.61 -4.46 9.38
C LEU A 105 -10.23 -3.82 10.62
N SER A 106 -11.56 -3.69 10.68
CA SER A 106 -12.24 -3.12 11.84
C SER A 106 -11.92 -3.88 13.13
N GLN A 107 -11.88 -5.22 13.09
CA GLN A 107 -11.52 -6.04 14.24
C GLN A 107 -10.06 -5.79 14.66
N LEU A 108 -9.12 -5.80 13.71
CA LEU A 108 -7.71 -5.49 13.95
C LEU A 108 -7.54 -4.12 14.62
N TYR A 109 -8.20 -3.08 14.13
CA TYR A 109 -8.13 -1.74 14.72
C TYR A 109 -8.66 -1.70 16.16
N MET A 110 -9.73 -2.45 16.47
CA MET A 110 -10.26 -2.56 17.84
C MET A 110 -9.31 -3.30 18.78
N THR A 111 -8.61 -4.32 18.29
CA THR A 111 -7.61 -5.05 19.08
C THR A 111 -6.37 -4.20 19.39
N HIS A 112 -6.03 -3.24 18.52
CA HIS A 112 -4.87 -2.35 18.67
C HIS A 112 -5.24 -0.94 19.14
N LEU A 113 -6.33 -0.76 19.89
CA LEU A 113 -6.73 0.55 20.41
C LEU A 113 -5.58 1.18 21.22
N GLY A 114 -5.12 2.35 20.76
CA GLY A 114 -4.01 3.09 21.37
C GLY A 114 -2.62 2.47 21.13
N GLN A 115 -2.50 1.42 20.32
CA GLN A 115 -1.24 0.73 20.04
C GLN A 115 -0.85 0.80 18.55
N PRO A 116 0.44 0.68 18.22
CA PRO A 116 0.90 0.44 16.86
C PRO A 116 0.38 -0.90 16.33
N ILE A 117 0.19 -1.00 15.01
CA ILE A 117 -0.20 -2.23 14.31
C ILE A 117 0.97 -2.62 13.40
N PRO A 118 1.79 -3.61 13.77
CA PRO A 118 2.78 -4.23 12.90
C PRO A 118 2.15 -4.88 11.65
N TYR A 119 2.93 -5.05 10.59
CA TYR A 119 2.44 -5.70 9.37
C TYR A 119 2.06 -7.17 9.60
N GLU A 120 2.85 -7.89 10.41
CA GLU A 120 2.58 -9.29 10.74
C GLU A 120 1.28 -9.49 11.51
N ASP A 121 0.90 -8.55 12.37
CA ASP A 121 -0.36 -8.59 13.11
C ASP A 121 -1.55 -8.41 12.15
N PHE A 122 -1.39 -7.56 11.14
CA PHE A 122 -2.35 -7.44 10.05
C PHE A 122 -2.48 -8.75 9.24
N LEU A 123 -1.35 -9.36 8.83
CA LEU A 123 -1.37 -10.63 8.11
C LEU A 123 -2.03 -11.74 8.94
N THR A 124 -1.70 -11.81 10.22
CA THR A 124 -2.27 -12.77 11.18
C THR A 124 -3.78 -12.58 11.34
N ALA A 125 -4.24 -11.34 11.56
CA ALA A 125 -5.67 -11.05 11.74
C ALA A 125 -6.49 -11.28 10.47
N THR A 126 -5.91 -11.02 9.30
CA THR A 126 -6.60 -11.21 8.02
C THR A 126 -6.53 -12.65 7.51
N GLY A 127 -5.48 -13.40 7.88
CA GLY A 127 -5.16 -14.70 7.31
C GLY A 127 -4.55 -14.61 5.90
N LEU A 128 -4.13 -13.41 5.47
CA LEU A 128 -3.44 -13.21 4.21
C LEU A 128 -1.97 -13.61 4.34
N THR A 129 -1.40 -14.11 3.25
CA THR A 129 0.06 -14.25 3.12
C THR A 129 0.63 -13.02 2.39
N LYS A 130 1.95 -12.83 2.45
CA LYS A 130 2.62 -11.73 1.74
C LYS A 130 2.41 -11.87 0.23
N GLU A 131 2.54 -13.07 -0.29
CA GLU A 131 2.40 -13.42 -1.71
C GLU A 131 0.98 -13.16 -2.22
N ALA A 132 -0.04 -13.36 -1.37
CA ALA A 132 -1.43 -13.05 -1.70
C ALA A 132 -1.63 -11.54 -1.97
N MET A 133 -0.77 -10.68 -1.44
CA MET A 133 -0.86 -9.23 -1.58
C MET A 133 0.18 -8.63 -2.55
N GLU A 134 1.23 -9.37 -2.90
CA GLU A 134 2.29 -8.90 -3.80
C GLU A 134 1.76 -8.52 -5.18
N LEU A 135 2.22 -7.40 -5.73
CA LEU A 135 1.87 -6.97 -7.09
C LEU A 135 2.73 -7.70 -8.12
N ALA A 136 2.15 -8.00 -9.29
CA ALA A 136 2.84 -8.61 -10.42
C ALA A 136 3.44 -7.55 -11.37
#